data_AF-A0A448ZX84-F1
#
_entry.id   AF-A0A448ZX84-F1
#
_cell.length_a   1.000
_cell.length_b   1.000
_cell.length_c   1.000
_cell.angle_alpha   90.00
_cell.angle_beta   90.00
_cell.angle_gamma   90.00
#
_symmetry.space_group_name_H-M   'P 1'
#
loop_
_entity.id
_entity.type
_entity.pdbx_description
1 polymer ?
#
loop_
_entity_poly.entity_id
_entity_poly.type
_entity_poly.pdbx_seq_one_letter_code
_entity_poly.pdbx_strand_id
1 'polypeptide(L)' 'MKTATKVFLIISLIMRFMFIVPLIIDIIALRKLEKETNPKNLVVIGVLVLIFSSLIAGILMLLMKPSDLEENRQK' A
#
# COMPACT_ATOMS: atom_id res chain seq x y z
N MET A 1 22.03 -30.12 10.04
CA MET A 1 21.10 -29.76 8.93
C MET A 1 19.72 -29.34 9.43
N LYS A 2 19.04 -30.12 10.28
CA LYS A 2 17.68 -29.81 10.79
C LYS A 2 17.55 -28.44 11.49
N THR A 3 18.57 -28.02 12.25
CA THR A 3 18.57 -26.74 12.97
C THR A 3 18.57 -25.54 12.03
N ALA A 4 19.42 -25.55 10.99
CA ALA A 4 19.48 -24.48 10.00
C ALA A 4 18.13 -24.32 9.25
N THR A 5 17.49 -25.44 8.89
CA THR A 5 16.16 -25.42 8.28
C THR A 5 15.11 -24.79 9.19
N LYS A 6 15.11 -25.11 10.49
CA LYS A 6 14.19 -24.49 11.47
C LYS A 6 14.42 -22.98 11.57
N VAL A 7 15.66 -22.53 11.61
CA VAL A 7 16.01 -21.10 11.69
C VAL A 7 15.54 -20.35 10.44
N PHE A 8 15.82 -20.87 9.25
CA PHE A 8 15.35 -20.25 8.00
C PHE A 8 13.82 -20.22 7.90
N LEU A 9 13.12 -21.24 8.39
CA LEU A 9 11.65 -21.23 8.46
C LEU A 9 11.11 -20.12 9.36
N ILE A 10 11.69 -19.95 10.56
CA ILE A 10 11.28 -18.91 11.50
C ILE A 10 11.54 -17.51 10.91
N ILE A 11 12.72 -17.29 10.32
CA ILE A 11 13.05 -16.03 9.64
C ILE A 11 12.05 -15.76 8.50
N SER A 12 11.75 -16.79 7.69
CA SER A 12 10.79 -16.67 6.58
C SER A 12 9.38 -16.35 7.07
N LEU A 13 8.98 -16.92 8.20
CA LEU A 13 7.67 -16.68 8.81
C LEU A 13 7.55 -15.23 9.31
N ILE A 14 8.58 -14.74 10.01
CA ILE A 14 8.63 -13.36 10.52
C ILE A 14 8.64 -12.37 9.36
N MET A 15 9.44 -12.61 8.33
CA MET A 15 9.45 -11.78 7.12
C MET A 15 8.07 -11.72 6.48
N ARG A 16 7.42 -12.86 6.22
CA ARG A 16 6.07 -12.89 5.63
C ARG A 16 5.05 -12.14 6.50
N PHE A 17 5.13 -12.30 7.82
CA PHE A 17 4.26 -11.57 8.74
C PHE A 17 4.48 -10.06 8.69
N MET A 18 5.75 -9.62 8.60
CA MET A 18 6.09 -8.21 8.44
C MET A 18 5.56 -7.62 7.12
N PHE A 19 5.56 -8.40 6.04
CA PHE A 19 5.02 -7.99 4.74
C PHE A 19 3.48 -8.00 4.66
N ILE A 20 2.75 -8.64 5.58
CA ILE A 20 1.28 -8.64 5.56
C ILE A 20 0.70 -7.24 5.77
N VAL A 21 1.28 -6.45 6.68
CA VAL A 21 0.79 -5.10 7.00
C VAL A 21 0.87 -4.16 5.78
N PRO A 22 2.02 -3.99 5.09
CA PRO A 22 2.07 -3.18 3.88
C PRO A 22 1.15 -3.70 2.79
N LEU A 23 1.03 -5.02 2.65
CA LEU A 23 0.19 -5.64 1.63
C LEU A 23 -1.31 -5.33 1.84
N ILE A 24 -1.78 -5.29 3.09
CA ILE A 24 -3.17 -4.87 3.40
C ILE A 24 -3.36 -3.38 3.11
N ILE A 25 -2.39 -2.53 3.48
CA ILE A 25 -2.45 -1.09 3.23
C ILE A 25 -2.51 -0.82 1.73
N ASP A 26 -1.71 -1.50 0.91
CA ASP A 26 -1.71 -1.35 -0.54
C ASP A 26 -3.03 -1.80 -1.18
N ILE A 27 -3.63 -2.90 -0.70
CA ILE A 27 -4.95 -3.33 -1.16
C ILE A 27 -6.01 -2.27 -0.84
N ILE A 28 -5.99 -1.70 0.36
CA ILE A 28 -6.91 -0.61 0.73
C ILE A 28 -6.66 0.61 -0.13
N ALA A 29 -5.38 0.94 -0.39
CA ALA A 29 -4.97 2.06 -1.20
C ALA A 29 -5.47 1.93 -2.64
N LEU A 30 -5.30 0.76 -3.27
CA LEU A 30 -5.83 0.45 -4.61
C LEU A 30 -7.35 0.60 -4.66
N ARG A 31 -8.07 0.02 -3.69
CA ARG A 31 -9.55 0.11 -3.65
C ARG A 31 -10.04 1.54 -3.41
N LYS A 32 -9.28 2.35 -2.67
CA LYS A 32 -9.58 3.76 -2.44
C LYS A 32 -9.32 4.57 -3.71
N LEU A 33 -8.25 4.26 -4.44
CA LEU A 33 -7.89 4.90 -5.70
C LEU A 33 -8.93 4.68 -6.80
N GLU A 34 -9.57 3.50 -6.84
CA GLU A 34 -10.65 3.20 -7.81
C GLU A 34 -11.98 3.87 -7.47
N LYS A 35 -12.26 4.11 -6.18
CA LYS A 35 -13.59 4.57 -5.73
C LYS A 35 -13.66 6.07 -5.49
N GLU A 36 -12.56 6.67 -5.03
CA GLU A 36 -12.62 8.06 -4.61
C GLU A 36 -12.43 9.01 -5.78
N THR A 37 -13.24 10.07 -5.74
CA THR A 37 -13.20 11.17 -6.72
C THR A 37 -12.54 12.41 -6.13
N ASN A 38 -12.30 12.44 -4.82
CA ASN A 38 -11.73 13.59 -4.11
C ASN A 38 -10.30 13.30 -3.64
N PRO A 39 -9.29 14.03 -4.14
CA PRO A 39 -7.89 13.78 -3.83
C PRO A 39 -7.57 13.96 -2.33
N LYS A 40 -8.33 14.76 -1.57
CA LYS A 40 -8.10 14.95 -0.13
C LYS A 40 -8.26 13.67 0.67
N ASN A 41 -9.17 12.77 0.26
CA ASN A 41 -9.38 11.48 0.93
C ASN A 41 -8.26 10.48 0.62
N LEU A 42 -7.52 10.69 -0.48
CA LEU A 42 -6.36 9.88 -0.83
C LEU A 42 -5.09 10.31 -0.09
N VAL A 43 -5.01 11.54 0.40
CA VAL A 43 -3.81 12.04 1.12
C VAL A 43 -3.46 11.15 2.32
N VAL A 44 -4.45 10.80 3.15
CA VAL A 44 -4.22 9.98 4.36
C VAL A 44 -3.67 8.61 4.00
N ILE A 45 -4.22 8.00 2.96
CA ILE A 45 -3.79 6.69 2.46
C ILE A 45 -2.45 6.78 1.74
N GLY A 46 -2.19 7.86 1.00
CA GLY A 46 -0.91 8.14 0.37
C GLY A 46 0.22 8.27 1.39
N VAL A 47 -0.01 8.95 2.52
CA VAL A 47 0.96 8.99 3.65
C VAL A 47 1.17 7.60 4.25
N LEU A 48 0.10 6.81 4.40
CA LEU A 48 0.20 5.44 4.93
C LEU A 48 1.04 4.54 4.02
N VAL A 49 0.81 4.61 2.70
CA VAL A 49 1.58 3.89 1.68
C VAL A 49 3.04 4.37 1.67
N LEU A 50 3.28 5.68 1.79
CA LEU A 50 4.62 6.27 1.84
C LEU A 50 5.49 5.69 2.97
N ILE A 51 4.91 5.56 4.16
CA ILE A 51 5.62 5.13 5.37
C ILE A 51 5.77 3.61 5.41
N PHE A 52 4.72 2.87 5.06
CA PHE A 52 4.65 1.43 5.31
C PHE A 52 4.97 0.56 4.10
N SER A 53 4.71 1.01 2.87
CA SER A 53 4.88 0.20 1.66
C SER A 53 5.93 0.75 0.68
N SER A 54 5.65 1.90 0.05
CA SER A 54 6.46 2.43 -1.04
C SER A 54 6.44 3.97 -1.07
N LEU A 55 7.64 4.53 -0.94
CA LEU A 55 7.89 5.98 -1.07
C LEU A 55 7.38 6.53 -2.40
N ILE A 56 7.62 5.83 -3.50
CA ILE A 56 7.26 6.32 -4.84
C ILE A 56 5.74 6.34 -5.02
N ALA A 57 5.06 5.25 -4.65
CA ALA A 57 3.60 5.16 -4.75
C ALA A 57 2.90 6.16 -3.83
N GLY A 58 3.41 6.33 -2.61
CA GLY A 58 2.91 7.32 -1.66
C GLY A 58 3.02 8.76 -2.18
N ILE A 59 4.18 9.14 -2.76
CA ILE A 59 4.37 10.48 -3.35
C ILE A 59 3.42 10.69 -4.53
N LEU A 60 3.27 9.70 -5.42
CA LEU A 60 2.35 9.79 -6.55
C LEU A 60 0.89 9.98 -6.09
N MET A 61 0.45 9.25 -5.06
CA MET A 61 -0.87 9.44 -4.45
C MET A 61 -1.04 10.84 -3.83
N LEU A 62 0.01 11.39 -3.22
CA LEU A 62 -0.04 12.71 -2.60
C LEU A 62 -0.05 13.86 -3.62
N LEU A 63 0.53 13.66 -4.79
CA LEU A 63 0.58 14.65 -5.88
C LEU A 63 -0.60 14.54 -6.85
N MET A 64 -1.51 13.59 -6.64
CA MET A 64 -2.61 13.32 -7.53
C MET A 64 -3.59 14.50 -7.60
N LYS A 65 -3.88 14.95 -8.83
CA LYS A 65 -4.79 16.07 -9.07
C LYS A 65 -6.23 15.57 -9.20
N PRO A 66 -7.23 16.44 -8.98
CA PRO A 66 -8.63 16.08 -9.19
C PRO A 66 -8.91 15.67 -10.65
N SER A 67 -8.15 16.17 -11.63
CA SER A 67 -8.21 15.76 -13.05
C SER A 67 -7.87 14.28 -13.26
N ASP A 68 -6.96 13.74 -12.45
CA ASP A 68 -6.51 12.34 -12.57
C ASP A 68 -7.56 11.37 -11.99
N LEU A 69 -8.52 11.89 -11.22
CA LEU A 69 -9.61 11.13 -10.60
C LEU A 69 -10.94 11.32 -11.35
N GLU A 70 -10.95 12.03 -12.49
CA GLU A 70 -12.15 12.27 -13.29
C GLU A 70 -12.69 10.98 -13.93
N GLU A 71 -11.82 10.01 -14.24
CA GLU A 71 -12.21 8.69 -14.75
C GLU A 71 -13.16 7.97 -13.77
N ASN A 72 -12.90 8.08 -12.46
CA ASN A 72 -13.74 7.48 -11.42
C ASN A 72 -15.11 8.16 -11.27
N ARG A 73 -15.28 9.39 -11.79
CA ARG A 73 -16.56 10.10 -11.78
C ARG A 73 -17.50 9.60 -12.90
N GLN A 74 -16.94 9.01 -13.95
CA GLN A 74 -17.65 8.57 -15.15
C GLN A 74 -18.08 7.08 -15.08
N LYS A 75 -17.61 6.34 -14.06
CA LYS A 75 -17.94 4.93 -13.76
C LYS A 75 -19.09 4.82 -12.77
#